data_AF-A0A926C0K1-F1
#
_entry.id   AF-A0A926C0K1-F1
#
_cell.length_a   1.000
_cell.length_b   1.000
_cell.length_c   1.000
_cell.angle_alpha   90.00
_cell.angle_beta   90.00
_cell.angle_gamma   90.00
#
_symmetry.space_group_name_H-M   'P 1'
#
loop_
_entity.id
_entity.type
_entity.pdbx_description
1 polymer ?
#
loop_
_entity_poly.entity_id
_entity_poly.type
_entity_poly.pdbx_seq_one_letter_code
_entity_poly.pdbx_strand_id
1 'polypeptide(L)' 'MNTNVELDKLGRIITAIKAYRYQTADYQNPTANESANAYLKQHLSIQDWVFWQSLRANQGDARSSEREGYPKMDGSPA' A
#
# COMPACT_ATOMS: atom_id res chain seq x y z
N MET A 1 22.08 6.05 -3.48
CA MET A 1 20.87 6.39 -2.69
C MET A 1 21.32 7.04 -1.40
N ASN A 2 20.68 8.14 -1.00
CA ASN A 2 20.96 8.79 0.28
C ASN A 2 19.83 8.40 1.23
N THR A 3 20.10 7.45 2.12
CA THR A 3 19.12 6.83 3.02
C THR A 3 18.36 7.85 3.85
N ASN A 4 19.00 8.94 4.27
CA ASN A 4 18.35 10.00 5.04
C ASN A 4 17.25 10.71 4.23
N VAL A 5 17.50 10.95 2.94
CA VAL A 5 16.51 11.56 2.04
C VAL A 5 15.31 10.64 1.83
N GLU A 6 15.52 9.34 1.75
CA GLU A 6 14.43 8.36 1.60
C GLU A 6 13.60 8.21 2.87
N LEU A 7 14.24 8.23 4.04
CA LEU A 7 13.55 8.24 5.33
C LEU A 7 12.69 9.50 5.51
N ASP A 8 13.18 10.66 5.08
CA ASP A 8 12.41 11.90 5.11
C ASP A 8 11.19 11.85 4.19
N LYS A 9 11.33 11.25 3.00
CA LYS A 9 10.20 11.02 2.07
C LYS A 9 9.18 10.05 2.69
N LEU A 10 9.66 8.97 3.29
CA LEU A 10 8.81 7.98 3.97
C LEU A 10 8.03 8.61 5.13
N GLY A 11 8.68 9.42 5.96
CA GLY A 11 8.04 10.13 7.07
C GLY A 11 6.92 11.06 6.62
N ARG A 12 7.12 11.80 5.52
CA ARG A 12 6.10 12.65 4.91
C ARG A 12 4.90 11.84 4.39
N ILE A 13 5.16 10.74 3.69
CA ILE A 13 4.10 9.85 3.17
C ILE A 13 3.28 9.25 4.32
N ILE A 14 3.93 8.73 5.36
CA ILE A 14 3.24 8.16 6.54
C ILE A 14 2.37 9.22 7.21
N THR A 15 2.87 10.46 7.33
CA THR A 15 2.12 11.57 7.92
C THR A 15 0.87 11.89 7.10
N ALA A 16 0.98 11.95 5.77
CA ALA A 16 -0.17 12.16 4.88
C ALA A 16 -1.21 11.03 4.98
N ILE A 17 -0.76 9.77 5.06
CA ILE A 17 -1.66 8.62 5.25
C ILE A 17 -2.39 8.70 6.60
N LYS A 18 -1.68 9.05 7.68
CA LYS A 18 -2.29 9.23 9.00
C LYS A 18 -3.32 10.37 9.00
N ALA A 19 -3.00 11.49 8.35
CA ALA A 19 -3.92 12.62 8.22
C ALA A 19 -5.20 12.22 7.47
N TYR A 20 -5.05 11.52 6.34
CA TYR A 20 -6.19 10.94 5.62
C TYR A 20 -7.05 10.05 6.53
N ARG A 21 -6.44 9.08 7.21
CA ARG A 21 -7.16 8.16 8.11
C ARG A 21 -7.85 8.85 9.28
N TYR A 22 -7.31 9.97 9.75
CA TYR A 22 -7.95 10.76 10.79
C TYR A 22 -9.16 11.53 10.26
N GLN A 23 -9.08 12.02 9.01
CA GLN A 23 -10.15 12.79 8.37
C GLN A 23 -11.28 11.90 7.85
N THR A 24 -10.96 10.70 7.37
CA THR A 24 -11.93 9.71 6.90
C THR A 24 -12.01 8.57 7.91
N ALA A 25 -13.03 8.56 8.76
CA ALA A 25 -13.25 7.55 9.80
C ALA A 25 -13.39 6.09 9.29
N ASP A 26 -13.29 5.87 7.98
CA ASP A 26 -13.78 4.69 7.26
C ASP A 26 -12.67 3.95 6.47
N TYR A 27 -11.52 3.73 7.11
CA TYR A 27 -10.32 3.16 6.47
C TYR A 27 -10.40 1.65 6.12
N GLN A 28 -11.50 0.96 6.45
CA GLN A 28 -11.67 -0.47 6.16
C GLN A 28 -12.40 -0.76 4.84
N ASN A 29 -12.91 0.27 4.15
CA ASN A 29 -13.63 0.08 2.89
C ASN A 29 -12.64 0.05 1.70
N PRO A 30 -12.70 -0.94 0.79
CA PRO A 30 -11.89 -0.95 -0.45
C PRO A 30 -12.04 0.33 -1.28
N THR A 31 -13.24 0.93 -1.31
CA THR A 31 -13.49 2.23 -1.96
C THR A 31 -12.69 3.36 -1.29
N ALA A 32 -12.37 3.22 0.00
CA ALA A 32 -11.51 4.14 0.73
C ALA A 32 -10.05 4.12 0.24
N ASN A 33 -9.63 3.08 -0.50
CA ASN A 33 -8.26 2.94 -1.01
C ASN A 33 -8.05 3.75 -2.32
N GLU A 34 -9.09 3.85 -3.15
CA GLU A 34 -9.08 4.76 -4.31
C GLU A 34 -9.09 6.22 -3.85
N SER A 35 -9.91 6.55 -2.84
CA SER A 35 -9.92 7.89 -2.25
C SER A 35 -8.63 8.21 -1.47
N ALA A 36 -7.97 7.22 -0.86
CA ALA A 36 -6.66 7.41 -0.25
C ALA A 36 -5.59 7.78 -1.29
N ASN A 37 -5.56 7.11 -2.45
CA ASN A 37 -4.61 7.45 -3.51
C ASN A 37 -4.89 8.83 -4.10
N ALA A 38 -6.16 9.18 -4.32
CA ALA A 38 -6.52 10.52 -4.77
C ALA A 38 -6.07 11.60 -3.78
N TYR A 39 -6.30 11.37 -2.49
CA TYR A 39 -5.84 12.25 -1.41
C TYR A 39 -4.31 12.41 -1.43
N LEU A 40 -3.57 11.31 -1.44
CA LEU A 40 -2.10 11.34 -1.43
C LEU A 40 -1.54 12.03 -2.67
N LYS A 41 -2.15 11.84 -3.85
CA LYS A 41 -1.73 12.53 -5.08
C LYS A 41 -1.90 14.05 -4.99
N GLN A 42 -2.90 14.53 -4.25
CA GLN A 42 -3.15 15.96 -4.05
C GLN A 42 -2.24 16.58 -2.98
N HIS A 43 -1.82 15.80 -1.98
CA HIS A 43 -1.13 16.32 -0.79
C HIS A 43 0.38 16.06 -0.78
N LEU A 44 0.87 15.09 -1.56
CA LEU A 44 2.29 14.81 -1.67
C LEU A 44 2.94 15.68 -2.75
N SER A 45 4.22 15.99 -2.55
CA SER A 45 5.04 16.54 -3.63
C SER A 45 5.20 15.52 -4.76
N ILE A 46 5.53 15.97 -5.97
CA ILE A 46 5.77 15.07 -7.12
C ILE A 46 6.82 14.01 -6.78
N GLN A 47 7.89 14.40 -6.07
CA GLN A 47 8.97 13.47 -5.69
C GLN A 47 8.50 12.42 -4.69
N ASP A 48 7.69 12.82 -3.69
CA ASP A 48 7.15 11.90 -2.69
C ASP A 48 6.09 10.98 -3.31
N TRP A 49 5.29 11.49 -4.25
CA TRP A 49 4.31 10.71 -4.99
C TRP A 49 4.95 9.62 -5.86
N VAL A 50 6.00 9.97 -6.63
CA VAL A 50 6.75 9.00 -7.43
C VAL A 50 7.39 7.93 -6.53
N PHE A 51 7.94 8.34 -5.39
CA PHE A 51 8.49 7.40 -4.41
C PHE A 51 7.41 6.47 -3.85
N TRP A 52 6.23 6.99 -3.49
CA TRP A 52 5.09 6.17 -3.06
C TRP A 52 4.67 5.14 -4.12
N GLN A 53 4.60 5.52 -5.40
CA GLN A 53 4.27 4.59 -6.49
C GLN A 53 5.31 3.47 -6.61
N SER A 54 6.60 3.78 -6.47
CA SER A 54 7.66 2.76 -6.51
C SER A 54 7.55 1.75 -5.36
N LEU A 55 7.20 2.21 -4.15
CA LEU A 55 6.98 1.32 -3.00
C LEU A 55 5.80 0.37 -3.23
N ARG A 56 4.73 0.87 -3.87
CA ARG A 56 3.54 0.06 -4.18
C ARG A 56 3.79 -0.98 -5.27
N ALA A 57 4.56 -0.65 -6.30
CA ALA A 57 4.93 -1.60 -7.34
C ALA A 57 5.69 -2.80 -6.73
N ASN A 58 6.61 -2.54 -5.80
CA ASN A 58 7.35 -3.60 -5.09
C ASN A 58 6.47 -4.44 -4.14
N GLN A 59 5.34 -3.92 -3.64
CA GLN A 59 4.37 -4.70 -2.86
C GLN A 59 3.48 -5.60 -3.72
N GLY A 60 3.29 -5.27 -5.01
CA GLY A 60 2.47 -6.04 -5.95
C GLY A 60 2.98 -7.46 -6.18
N ASP A 61 4.31 -7.65 -6.15
CA ASP A 61 4.94 -8.97 -6.30
C ASP A 61 4.82 -9.85 -5.03
N ALA A 62 4.73 -9.26 -3.85
CA ALA A 62 4.67 -10.02 -2.60
C ALA A 62 3.34 -10.78 -2.40
N ARG A 63 2.25 -10.32 -3.02
CA ARG A 63 0.93 -10.97 -2.92
C ARG A 63 0.72 -12.15 -3.87
N SER A 64 1.59 -12.29 -4.88
CA SER A 64 1.52 -13.38 -5.85
C SER A 64 2.17 -14.67 -5.32
N SER A 65 3.00 -14.57 -4.27
CA SER A 65 3.75 -15.70 -3.71
C SER A 65 2.97 -16.56 -2.70
N GLU A 66 1.72 -16.22 -2.37
CA GLU A 66 0.92 -16.93 -1.35
C GLU A 66 -0.21 -17.82 -1.94
N ARG A 67 -0.23 -18.05 -3.26
CA ARG A 67 -1.27 -18.87 -3.92
C ARG A 67 -0.78 -20.11 -4.66
N GLU A 68 0.43 -20.59 -4.38
CA GLU A 68 0.92 -21.85 -4.93
C GLU A 68 1.26 -22.84 -3.81
N GLY A 69 0.42 -23.87 -3.65
CA GLY A 69 0.80 -25.08 -2.91
C GLY A 69 -0.10 -25.55 -1.78
N TYR A 70 -1.42 -25.70 -1.99
CA TYR A 70 -2.17 -26.73 -1.27
C TYR A 70 -2.58 -27.83 -2.26
N PRO A 71 -2.00 -29.05 -2.18
CA PRO A 71 -2.47 -30.16 -2.98
C PRO A 71 -3.90 -30.50 -2.56
N LYS A 72 -4.81 -30.62 -3.54
CA LYS A 72 -6.16 -31.15 -3.33
C LYS A 72 -6.02 -32.57 -2.78
N MET A 73 -6.41 -32.78 -1.52
CA MET A 73 -6.62 -34.12 -0.98
C MET A 73 -7.91 -34.65 -1.58
N ASP A 74 -7.81 -35.29 -2.75
CA ASP A 74 -8.81 -36.25 -3.20
C ASP A 74 -8.74 -37.47 -2.26
N GLY A 75 -9.84 -37.75 -1.55
CA GLY A 75 -9.89 -38.83 -0.57
C GLY A 75 -11.32 -39.13 -0.13
N SER A 76 -11.99 -39.93 -0.95
CA SER A 76 -13.34 -40.50 -0.88
C SER A 76 -13.82 -40.95 0.52
N PRO A 77 -15.15 -40.91 0.81
CA PRO A 77 -15.74 -41.48 2.01
C PRO A 77 -15.88 -43.01 1.88
N ALA A 78 -15.79 -43.70 3.02
CA ALA A 78 -16.24 -45.08 3.21
C ALA A 78 -17.67 -45.09 3.77
#